data_AF-A0A379AII2-F1
#
_entry.id   AF-A0A379AII2-F1
#
_cell.length_a   1.000
_cell.length_b   1.000
_cell.length_c   1.000
_cell.angle_alpha   90.00
_cell.angle_beta   90.00
_cell.angle_gamma   90.00
#
_symmetry.space_group_name_H-M   'P 1'
#
loop_
_entity.id
_entity.type
_entity.pdbx_description
1 polymer ?
#
loop_
_entity_poly.entity_id
_entity_poly.type
_entity_poly.pdbx_seq_one_letter_code
_entity_poly.pdbx_strand_id
1 'polypeptide(L)' 'MRISPTVGEHVTDADYFGTGLGIAVRKGNTALRDQFNQALNELKANGSWQQLNQKWFPE' A
#
# COMPACT_ATOMS: atom_id res chain seq x y z
N MET A 1 -2.69 -38.42 -3.11
CA MET A 1 -2.62 -37.24 -4.01
C MET A 1 -1.98 -36.11 -3.22
N ARG A 2 -0.70 -35.81 -3.48
CA ARG A 2 0.01 -34.70 -2.82
C ARG A 2 -0.12 -33.49 -3.74
N ILE A 3 -0.85 -32.48 -3.30
CA ILE A 3 -0.90 -31.18 -3.98
C ILE A 3 0.46 -30.49 -3.79
N SER A 4 1.08 -30.11 -4.89
CA SER A 4 2.36 -29.38 -4.91
C SER A 4 2.18 -28.01 -4.24
N PRO A 5 3.13 -27.54 -3.41
CA PRO A 5 3.14 -26.16 -2.96
C PRO A 5 3.28 -25.25 -4.18
N THR A 6 2.64 -24.09 -4.14
CA THR A 6 2.81 -22.99 -5.08
C THR A 6 4.28 -22.82 -5.45
N VAL A 7 4.58 -22.75 -6.75
CA VAL A 7 5.95 -22.68 -7.26
C VAL A 7 6.52 -21.28 -7.00
N GLY A 8 7.51 -21.18 -6.11
CA GLY A 8 8.44 -20.05 -5.97
C GLY A 8 8.24 -19.13 -4.76
N GLU A 9 9.33 -18.67 -4.15
CA GLU A 9 9.30 -17.56 -3.17
C GLU A 9 8.82 -16.26 -3.86
N HIS A 10 8.15 -15.40 -3.08
CA HIS A 10 7.69 -14.11 -3.58
C HIS A 10 8.90 -13.24 -3.96
N VAL A 11 9.09 -12.99 -5.26
CA VAL A 11 10.09 -12.05 -5.74
C VAL A 11 9.60 -10.64 -5.38
N THR A 12 10.22 -10.05 -4.36
CA THR A 12 9.85 -8.74 -3.79
C THR A 12 10.96 -7.70 -4.00
N ASP A 13 11.82 -7.94 -5.00
CA ASP A 13 12.95 -7.06 -5.29
C ASP A 13 12.46 -5.61 -5.49
N ALA A 14 12.88 -4.73 -4.57
CA ALA A 14 12.43 -3.35 -4.52
C ALA A 14 12.87 -2.55 -5.76
N ASP A 15 13.93 -2.99 -6.44
CA ASP A 15 14.42 -2.33 -7.66
C ASP A 15 13.48 -2.58 -8.86
N TYR A 16 12.69 -3.64 -8.81
CA TYR A 16 11.74 -4.02 -9.86
C TYR A 16 10.28 -3.77 -9.49
N PHE A 17 9.91 -3.91 -8.22
CA PHE A 17 8.52 -3.78 -7.74
C PHE A 17 8.25 -2.47 -6.98
N GLY A 18 9.29 -1.69 -6.69
CA GLY A 18 9.20 -0.42 -5.97
C GLY A 18 8.98 -0.59 -4.46
N THR A 19 8.86 0.53 -3.74
CA THR A 19 8.73 0.57 -2.28
C THR A 19 7.27 0.52 -1.78
N GLY A 20 6.32 0.15 -2.65
CA GLY A 20 4.89 0.06 -2.33
C GLY A 20 3.99 0.97 -3.18
N LEU A 21 2.76 1.20 -2.69
CA LEU A 21 1.72 1.98 -3.39
C LEU A 21 1.77 3.47 -3.03
N GLY A 22 1.48 4.34 -4.00
CA GLY A 22 1.46 5.79 -3.79
C GLY A 22 0.36 6.50 -4.59
N ILE A 23 -0.05 7.67 -4.10
CA ILE A 23 -1.01 8.55 -4.79
C ILE A 23 -0.20 9.58 -5.60
N ALA A 24 -0.27 9.47 -6.93
CA ALA A 24 0.42 10.41 -7.82
C ALA A 24 -0.37 11.72 -7.97
N VAL A 25 0.33 12.85 -7.87
CA VAL A 25 -0.22 14.18 -8.17
C VAL A 25 0.61 14.86 -9.26
N ARG A 26 0.07 15.91 -9.89
CA ARG A 26 0.81 16.72 -10.88
C ARG A 26 2.09 17.28 -10.23
N LYS A 27 3.22 17.18 -10.94
CA LYS A 27 4.48 17.78 -10.52
C LYS A 27 4.30 19.26 -10.17
N GLY A 28 4.84 19.68 -9.03
CA GLY A 28 4.71 21.05 -8.50
C GLY A 28 3.45 21.31 -7.68
N ASN A 29 2.46 20.41 -7.66
CA ASN A 29 1.27 20.55 -6.82
C ASN A 29 1.52 20.05 -5.39
N THR A 30 2.40 20.74 -4.67
CA THR A 30 2.80 20.38 -3.31
C THR A 30 1.64 20.47 -2.33
N ALA A 31 0.75 21.46 -2.49
CA ALA A 31 -0.40 21.64 -1.60
C ALA A 31 -1.34 20.42 -1.61
N LEU A 32 -1.69 19.91 -2.80
CA LEU A 32 -2.54 18.72 -2.90
C LEU A 32 -1.85 17.46 -2.38
N ARG A 33 -0.55 17.30 -2.67
CA ARG A 33 0.25 16.20 -2.12
C ARG A 33 0.19 16.19 -0.59
N ASP A 34 0.38 17.36 0.02
CA ASP A 34 0.47 17.48 1.47
C ASP A 34 -0.89 17.24 2.14
N GLN A 35 -1.99 17.67 1.52
CA GLN A 35 -3.35 17.32 1.97
C GLN A 35 -3.60 15.81 1.97
N PHE A 36 -3.21 15.10 0.91
CA PHE A 36 -3.33 13.64 0.88
C PHE A 36 -2.46 12.97 1.95
N ASN A 37 -1.23 13.43 2.13
CA ASN A 37 -0.34 12.91 3.17
C ASN A 37 -0.90 13.12 4.57
N GLN A 38 -1.46 14.30 4.85
CA GLN A 38 -2.10 14.59 6.13
C GLN A 38 -3.30 13.67 6.38
N ALA A 39 -4.21 13.55 5.40
CA ALA A 39 -5.37 12.67 5.52
C ALA A 39 -4.96 11.20 5.75
N LEU A 40 -3.95 10.71 5.03
CA LEU A 40 -3.42 9.36 5.23
C LEU A 40 -2.83 9.17 6.63
N ASN A 41 -2.14 10.17 7.17
CA ASN A 41 -1.59 10.12 8.52
C ASN A 41 -2.71 10.07 9.57
N GLU A 42 -3.75 10.88 9.41
CA GLU A 42 -4.93 10.89 10.29
C GLU A 42 -5.65 9.54 10.27
N LEU A 43 -5.88 8.95 9.08
CA LEU A 43 -6.50 7.64 8.92
C LEU A 43 -5.69 6.49 9.52
N LYS A 44 -4.35 6.61 9.50
CA LYS A 44 -3.48 5.62 10.15
C LYS A 44 -3.49 5.79 11.67
N ALA A 45 -3.43 7.03 12.16
CA ALA A 45 -3.42 7.33 13.59
C ALA A 45 -4.73 6.93 14.29
N ASN A 46 -5.88 7.08 13.61
CA ASN A 46 -7.18 6.72 14.16
C ASN A 46 -7.60 5.26 13.89
N GLY A 47 -6.77 4.48 13.20
CA GLY A 47 -7.03 3.07 12.90
C GLY A 47 -8.03 2.80 11.77
N SER A 48 -8.64 3.82 11.15
CA SER A 48 -9.55 3.64 10.02
C SER A 48 -8.87 3.00 8.80
N TRP A 49 -7.59 3.30 8.59
CA TRP A 49 -6.80 2.66 7.53
C TRP A 49 -6.69 1.15 7.74
N GLN A 50 -6.43 0.71 8.97
CA GLN A 50 -6.32 -0.71 9.31
C GLN A 50 -7.65 -1.43 9.11
N GLN A 51 -8.77 -0.82 9.52
CA GLN A 51 -10.11 -1.38 9.30
C GLN A 51 -10.42 -1.55 7.82
N LEU A 52 -10.08 -0.55 7.00
CA LEU A 52 -10.25 -0.62 5.55
C LEU A 52 -9.37 -1.72 4.95
N ASN A 53 -8.10 -1.80 5.36
CA ASN A 53 -7.18 -2.83 4.88
C ASN A 53 -7.69 -4.23 5.21
N GLN A 54 -8.10 -4.47 6.45
CA GLN A 54 -8.64 -5.77 6.88
C GLN A 54 -9.91 -6.17 6.12
N LYS A 55 -10.75 -5.18 5.76
CA LYS A 55 -11.99 -5.44 5.03
C LYS A 55 -11.74 -5.94 3.60
N TRP A 56 -10.73 -5.41 2.92
CA TRP A 56 -10.50 -5.66 1.49
C TRP A 56 -9.32 -6.60 1.22
N PHE A 57 -8.39 -6.71 2.16
CA PHE A 57 -7.18 -7.53 2.10
C PHE A 57 -6.99 -8.31 3.42
N PRO A 58 -7.85 -9.30 3.70
CA PRO A 58 -7.76 -10.10 4.94
C PRO A 58 -6.66 -11.18 4.93
N GLU A 59 -5.96 -11.38 3.82
CA GLU A 59 -4.92 -12.40 3.60
C GLU A 59 -3.51 -11.88 3.90
#